data_AF-A0A2Z5UMA8-F1
#
_entry.id   AF-A0A2Z5UMA8-F1
#
_cell.length_a   1.000
_cell.length_b   1.000
_cell.length_c   1.000
_cell.angle_alpha   90.00
_cell.angle_beta   90.00
_cell.angle_gamma   90.00
#
_symmetry.space_group_name_H-M   'P 1'
#
loop_
_entity.id
_entity.type
_entity.pdbx_description
1 polymer ?
#
loop_
_entity_poly.entity_id
_entity_poly.type
_entity_poly.pdbx_seq_one_letter_code
_entity_poly.pdbx_strand_id
1 'polypeptide(L)'
;MRKLAGFVATLSLSMAAATAAPALAQNAAAAAVDLSVGTKVFDSEGAELGTVTSVQGPNVVVDLGDSKQIALPSASFGMLEKGPTIGATKAQVVAAVDQAAAANEAKLTAALVPGADVRGVNGEAVLGKVKLAMADGVVLTTPTGEVKLPRNAFFMGQAGLQTSFTPEQFAEAMKEVKTAAAADDAAVAAALVAGAEVRSLKGAAVLGKVKSASADAVVVTTPAGEDVSLPRSAFLMSPAGLAAAYTAEQFAAAVAQATGAQPAS
;
A
#
# COMPACT_ATOMS: atom_id res chain seq x y z
N MET A 1 -31.86 35.06 38.97
CA MET A 1 -32.76 36.21 39.24
C MET A 1 -31.95 37.38 39.77
N ARG A 2 -31.87 38.48 39.00
CA ARG A 2 -31.67 39.91 39.38
C ARG A 2 -31.19 40.64 38.11
N LYS A 3 -32.12 41.19 37.32
CA LYS A 3 -32.74 42.55 37.37
C LYS A 3 -31.97 43.53 36.46
N LEU A 4 -32.59 43.92 35.33
CA LEU A 4 -33.16 45.25 35.02
C LEU A 4 -32.06 46.28 34.63
N ALA A 5 -31.94 46.67 33.36
CA ALA A 5 -32.81 47.56 32.57
C ALA A 5 -32.37 49.04 32.62
N GLY A 6 -32.15 49.60 31.42
CA GLY A 6 -32.57 50.96 31.07
C GLY A 6 -31.56 52.10 31.29
N PHE A 7 -31.10 52.70 30.20
CA PHE A 7 -31.21 54.16 30.05
C PHE A 7 -31.31 54.55 28.57
N VAL A 8 -32.37 55.30 28.27
CA VAL A 8 -32.71 55.95 26.99
C VAL A 8 -32.55 57.45 27.22
N ALA A 9 -31.85 58.15 26.32
CA ALA A 9 -31.97 59.60 26.08
C ALA A 9 -31.33 59.89 24.70
N THR A 10 -32.07 60.02 23.60
CA THR A 10 -32.75 61.21 23.03
C THR A 10 -31.87 62.41 22.67
N LEU A 11 -32.15 62.95 21.47
CA LEU A 11 -31.77 64.25 20.88
C LEU A 11 -30.32 64.36 20.38
N SER A 12 -30.00 64.76 19.14
CA SER A 12 -30.64 65.78 18.30
C SER A 12 -30.24 65.61 16.82
N LEU A 13 -31.18 65.92 15.91
CA LEU A 13 -30.93 66.17 14.49
C LEU A 13 -30.65 67.67 14.31
N SER A 14 -29.50 68.05 13.74
CA SER A 14 -29.42 69.27 12.91
C SER A 14 -28.19 69.26 11.98
N MET A 15 -28.54 69.49 10.73
CA MET A 15 -27.74 69.63 9.51
C MET A 15 -26.81 70.86 9.56
N ALA A 16 -25.54 70.68 9.17
CA ALA A 16 -24.75 71.72 8.50
C ALA A 16 -23.69 71.07 7.62
N ALA A 17 -23.75 71.39 6.33
CA ALA A 17 -22.91 70.86 5.26
C ALA A 17 -21.73 71.79 4.94
N ALA A 18 -20.76 71.22 4.20
CA ALA A 18 -19.65 71.84 3.45
C ALA A 18 -18.39 72.21 4.26
N THR A 19 -17.15 71.90 3.85
CA THR A 19 -16.58 71.27 2.63
C THR A 19 -15.12 70.88 2.89
N ALA A 20 -14.69 69.81 2.21
CA ALA A 20 -13.34 69.56 1.68
C ALA A 20 -12.17 69.19 2.63
N ALA A 21 -11.98 67.88 2.80
CA ALA A 21 -10.75 67.19 2.37
C ALA A 21 -11.05 65.70 2.17
N PRO A 22 -10.89 65.11 0.98
CA PRO A 22 -10.92 63.67 0.84
C PRO A 22 -9.66 63.12 1.49
N ALA A 23 -9.78 62.56 2.69
CA ALA A 23 -8.84 61.56 3.16
C ALA A 23 -9.01 60.37 2.22
N LEU A 24 -8.17 60.34 1.19
CA LEU A 24 -8.05 59.23 0.26
C LEU A 24 -7.93 57.94 1.07
N ALA A 25 -8.87 57.05 0.80
CA ALA A 25 -8.86 55.67 1.24
C ALA A 25 -7.49 55.04 0.96
N GLN A 26 -6.83 54.56 2.01
CA GLN A 26 -5.92 53.43 1.91
C GLN A 26 -6.58 52.25 2.62
N ASN A 27 -7.75 51.86 2.12
CA ASN A 27 -8.05 50.43 2.08
C ASN A 27 -7.15 49.85 0.98
N ALA A 28 -5.88 49.60 1.32
CA ALA A 28 -5.05 48.70 0.56
C ALA A 28 -5.77 47.35 0.63
N ALA A 29 -6.67 47.12 -0.33
CA ALA A 29 -7.06 45.78 -0.68
C ALA A 29 -5.75 45.06 -0.96
N ALA A 30 -5.35 44.16 -0.06
CA ALA A 30 -4.37 43.15 -0.40
C ALA A 30 -4.84 42.58 -1.73
N ALA A 31 -4.06 42.79 -2.78
CA ALA A 31 -4.37 42.26 -4.09
C ALA A 31 -4.68 40.77 -3.89
N ALA A 32 -5.93 40.37 -4.11
CA ALA A 32 -6.33 38.99 -3.97
C ALA A 32 -5.49 38.23 -4.99
N VAL A 33 -4.58 37.39 -4.51
CA VAL A 33 -3.74 36.57 -5.36
C VAL A 33 -4.67 35.65 -6.14
N ASP A 34 -4.71 35.81 -7.47
CA ASP A 34 -5.44 34.87 -8.31
C ASP A 34 -4.70 33.53 -8.29
N LEU A 35 -5.30 32.54 -7.64
CA LEU A 35 -4.78 31.18 -7.50
C LEU A 35 -5.68 30.19 -8.26
N SER A 36 -6.30 30.62 -9.35
CA SER A 36 -7.11 29.74 -10.20
C SER A 36 -6.28 28.58 -10.78
N VAL A 37 -6.94 27.45 -11.04
CA VAL A 37 -6.31 26.27 -11.64
C VAL A 37 -5.71 26.63 -13.00
N GLY A 38 -4.48 26.19 -13.25
CA GLY A 38 -3.69 26.55 -14.42
C GLY A 38 -2.81 27.78 -14.22
N THR A 39 -2.93 28.49 -13.09
CA THR A 39 -2.07 29.63 -12.79
C THR A 39 -0.64 29.18 -12.49
N LYS A 40 0.33 29.83 -13.13
CA LYS A 40 1.75 29.64 -12.84
C LYS A 40 2.12 30.38 -11.55
N VAL A 41 2.77 29.67 -10.65
CA VAL A 41 3.33 30.20 -9.41
C VAL A 41 4.83 30.36 -9.60
N PHE A 42 5.35 31.49 -9.12
CA PHE A 42 6.77 31.82 -9.14
C PHE A 42 7.39 31.66 -7.76
N ASP A 43 8.71 31.51 -7.74
CA ASP A 43 9.50 31.47 -6.52
C ASP A 43 10.04 32.86 -6.15
N SER A 44 10.75 32.95 -5.03
CA SER A 44 11.30 34.23 -4.55
C SER A 44 12.36 34.86 -5.48
N GLU A 45 12.91 34.11 -6.42
CA GLU A 45 13.86 34.57 -7.44
C GLU A 45 13.16 34.90 -8.78
N GLY A 46 11.85 34.71 -8.85
CA GLY A 46 11.03 34.95 -10.04
C GLY A 46 11.16 33.85 -11.10
N ALA A 47 11.65 32.66 -10.72
CA ALA A 47 11.62 31.45 -11.55
C ALA A 47 10.27 30.74 -11.39
N GLU A 48 9.87 29.94 -12.39
CA GLU A 48 8.62 29.17 -12.33
C GLU A 48 8.75 28.04 -11.31
N LEU A 49 8.02 28.17 -10.20
CA LEU A 49 7.90 27.14 -9.19
C LEU A 49 7.09 25.96 -9.74
N GLY A 50 5.91 26.26 -10.28
CA GLY A 50 4.94 25.25 -10.66
C GLY A 50 3.61 25.81 -11.15
N THR A 51 2.63 24.93 -11.37
CA THR A 51 1.28 25.30 -11.82
C THR A 51 0.23 24.84 -10.80
N VAL A 52 -0.75 25.69 -10.50
CA VAL A 52 -1.87 25.32 -9.62
C VAL A 52 -2.73 24.25 -10.29
N THR A 53 -2.91 23.10 -9.64
CA THR A 53 -3.76 22.01 -10.13
C THR A 53 -5.11 21.95 -9.44
N SER A 54 -5.21 22.46 -8.21
CA SER A 54 -6.46 22.46 -7.45
C SER A 54 -6.44 23.51 -6.34
N VAL A 55 -7.60 24.06 -6.01
CA VAL A 55 -7.81 24.91 -4.83
C VAL A 55 -8.85 24.23 -3.94
N GLN A 56 -8.45 23.86 -2.73
CA GLN A 56 -9.27 23.15 -1.74
C GLN A 56 -9.41 24.03 -0.49
N GLY A 57 -10.41 24.92 -0.51
CA GLY A 57 -10.67 25.86 0.58
C GLY A 57 -9.47 26.78 0.83
N PRO A 58 -8.85 26.78 2.03
CA PRO A 58 -7.69 27.62 2.33
C PRO A 58 -6.37 27.08 1.76
N ASN A 59 -6.36 25.91 1.11
CA ASN A 59 -5.16 25.26 0.59
C ASN A 59 -5.16 25.23 -0.93
N VAL A 60 -3.99 25.45 -1.54
CA VAL A 60 -3.75 25.41 -2.98
C VAL A 60 -2.74 24.33 -3.28
N VAL A 61 -3.09 23.42 -4.19
CA VAL A 61 -2.22 22.35 -4.67
C VAL A 61 -1.47 22.85 -5.89
N VAL A 62 -0.13 22.86 -5.79
CA VAL A 62 0.78 23.28 -6.86
C VAL A 62 1.57 22.07 -7.33
N ASP A 63 1.58 21.84 -8.64
CA ASP A 63 2.45 20.87 -9.31
C ASP A 63 3.80 21.52 -9.59
N LEU A 64 4.86 20.96 -8.99
CA LEU A 64 6.24 21.44 -9.09
C LEU A 64 6.96 20.87 -10.32
N GLY A 65 6.32 19.93 -11.04
CA GLY A 65 6.95 19.07 -12.02
C GLY A 65 7.43 17.75 -11.41
N ASP A 66 7.84 16.80 -12.26
CA ASP A 66 8.40 15.49 -11.85
C ASP A 66 7.48 14.67 -10.91
N SER A 67 6.15 14.76 -11.13
CA SER A 67 5.11 14.12 -10.31
C SER A 67 5.12 14.53 -8.83
N LYS A 68 5.76 15.67 -8.49
CA LYS A 68 5.77 16.24 -7.15
C LYS A 68 4.70 17.33 -7.03
N GLN A 69 3.79 17.13 -6.09
CA GLN A 69 2.76 18.12 -5.77
C GLN A 69 2.89 18.52 -4.31
N ILE A 70 2.61 19.78 -4.03
CA ILE A 70 2.59 20.32 -2.67
C ILE A 70 1.31 21.10 -2.44
N ALA A 71 0.69 20.87 -1.28
CA ALA A 71 -0.43 21.68 -0.80
C ALA A 71 0.13 22.82 0.08
N LEU A 72 -0.05 24.05 -0.36
CA LEU A 72 0.38 25.26 0.36
C LEU A 72 -0.84 26.08 0.78
N PRO A 73 -0.86 26.67 1.98
CA PRO A 73 -1.91 27.61 2.37
C PRO A 73 -1.96 28.79 1.40
N SER A 74 -3.17 29.25 1.05
CA SER A 74 -3.36 30.42 0.17
C SER A 74 -2.70 31.69 0.73
N ALA A 75 -2.61 31.79 2.06
CA ALA A 75 -1.92 32.87 2.77
C ALA A 75 -0.39 32.86 2.59
N SER A 76 0.20 31.76 2.11
CA SER A 76 1.63 31.66 1.81
C SER A 76 2.00 32.30 0.46
N PHE A 77 1.00 32.68 -0.34
CA PHE A 77 1.21 33.32 -1.64
C PHE A 77 1.15 34.84 -1.51
N GLY A 78 2.14 35.50 -2.11
CA GLY A 78 2.13 36.93 -2.40
C GLY A 78 1.91 37.20 -3.88
N MET A 79 1.95 38.48 -4.28
CA MET A 79 1.97 38.89 -5.69
C MET A 79 3.29 39.59 -6.03
N LEU A 80 3.87 39.20 -7.17
CA LEU A 80 4.89 39.96 -7.89
C LEU A 80 4.31 40.43 -9.23
N GLU A 81 5.03 41.32 -9.92
CA GLU A 81 4.65 41.77 -11.27
C GLU A 81 4.46 40.62 -12.27
N LYS A 82 5.15 39.50 -12.06
CA LYS A 82 5.07 38.29 -12.90
C LYS A 82 3.89 37.36 -12.54
N GLY A 83 3.26 37.52 -11.37
CA GLY A 83 2.19 36.64 -10.89
C GLY A 83 2.32 36.22 -9.43
N PRO A 84 1.52 35.23 -8.98
CA PRO A 84 1.59 34.67 -7.64
C PRO A 84 2.99 34.16 -7.31
N THR A 85 3.51 34.50 -6.13
CA THR A 85 4.83 34.07 -5.67
C THR A 85 4.76 33.45 -4.29
N ILE A 86 5.74 32.62 -3.95
CA ILE A 86 6.02 32.24 -2.55
C ILE A 86 7.37 32.82 -2.10
N GLY A 87 7.59 32.87 -0.79
CA GLY A 87 8.83 33.37 -0.19
C GLY A 87 10.00 32.38 -0.15
N ALA A 88 9.95 31.29 -0.92
CA ALA A 88 10.99 30.26 -0.98
C ALA A 88 11.39 29.99 -2.44
N THR A 89 12.61 29.54 -2.66
CA THR A 89 13.10 29.15 -4.00
C THR A 89 12.55 27.78 -4.41
N LYS A 90 12.48 27.50 -5.72
CA LYS A 90 12.07 26.16 -6.19
C LYS A 90 12.91 25.04 -5.59
N ALA A 91 14.22 25.24 -5.51
CA ALA A 91 15.14 24.26 -4.94
C ALA A 91 14.82 23.99 -3.45
N GLN A 92 14.49 25.02 -2.68
CA GLN A 92 14.10 24.87 -1.27
C GLN A 92 12.78 24.10 -1.11
N VAL A 93 11.79 24.36 -1.96
CA VAL A 93 10.52 23.64 -1.92
C VAL A 93 10.70 22.17 -2.30
N VAL A 94 11.43 21.88 -3.38
CA VAL A 94 11.71 20.50 -3.80
C VAL A 94 12.48 19.76 -2.70
N ALA A 95 13.52 20.37 -2.13
CA ALA A 95 14.27 19.79 -1.02
C ALA A 95 13.38 19.52 0.20
N ALA A 96 12.44 20.41 0.52
CA ALA A 96 11.49 20.22 1.61
C ALA A 96 10.51 19.07 1.33
N VAL A 97 10.01 18.94 0.09
CA VAL A 97 9.16 17.82 -0.34
C VAL A 97 9.92 16.50 -0.24
N ASP A 98 11.16 16.46 -0.71
CA ASP A 98 12.01 15.26 -0.66
C ASP A 98 12.35 14.87 0.78
N GLN A 99 12.66 15.85 1.63
CA GLN A 99 12.89 15.62 3.06
C GLN A 99 11.63 15.09 3.75
N ALA A 100 10.45 15.63 3.43
CA ALA A 100 9.18 15.15 3.96
C ALA A 100 8.86 13.73 3.50
N ALA A 101 9.08 13.42 2.22
CA ALA A 101 8.91 12.08 1.67
C ALA A 101 9.87 11.07 2.34
N ALA A 102 11.14 11.42 2.47
CA ALA A 102 12.13 10.60 3.15
C ALA A 102 11.79 10.39 4.63
N ALA A 103 11.32 11.42 5.33
CA ALA A 103 10.87 11.30 6.72
C ALA A 103 9.64 10.40 6.86
N ASN A 104 8.70 10.47 5.91
CA ASN A 104 7.53 9.59 5.89
C ASN A 104 7.91 8.13 5.61
N GLU A 105 8.81 7.88 4.66
CA GLU A 105 9.33 6.53 4.38
C GLU A 105 10.11 5.99 5.59
N ALA A 106 10.89 6.82 6.28
CA ALA A 106 11.58 6.43 7.50
C ALA A 106 10.60 6.05 8.62
N LYS A 107 9.50 6.82 8.79
CA LYS A 107 8.44 6.49 9.75
C LYS A 107 7.73 5.19 9.40
N LEU A 108 7.40 4.99 8.12
CA LEU A 108 6.80 3.75 7.64
C LEU A 108 7.73 2.56 7.89
N THR A 109 9.02 2.72 7.56
CA THR A 109 10.05 1.71 7.77
C THR A 109 10.23 1.38 9.25
N ALA A 110 10.23 2.37 10.12
CA ALA A 110 10.31 2.16 11.56
C ALA A 110 9.06 1.47 12.13
N ALA A 111 7.88 1.64 11.50
CA ALA A 111 6.65 0.97 11.88
C ALA A 111 6.54 -0.47 11.35
N LEU A 112 7.24 -0.79 10.25
CA LEU A 112 7.26 -2.11 9.62
C LEU A 112 8.22 -3.08 10.32
N VAL A 113 7.98 -3.32 11.60
CA VAL A 113 8.73 -4.29 12.42
C VAL A 113 7.93 -5.58 12.63
N PRO A 114 8.60 -6.75 12.77
CA PRO A 114 7.91 -7.98 13.13
C PRO A 114 7.05 -7.82 14.39
N GLY A 115 5.81 -8.31 14.34
CA GLY A 115 4.81 -8.17 15.39
C GLY A 115 3.94 -6.90 15.32
N ALA A 116 4.27 -5.93 14.46
CA ALA A 116 3.49 -4.70 14.33
C ALA A 116 2.07 -4.96 13.83
N ASP A 117 1.08 -4.32 14.44
CA ASP A 117 -0.31 -4.39 14.01
C ASP A 117 -0.52 -3.61 12.72
N VAL A 118 -1.03 -4.30 11.70
CA VAL A 118 -1.49 -3.68 10.45
C VAL A 118 -2.98 -3.51 10.52
N ARG A 119 -3.43 -2.27 10.37
CA ARG A 119 -4.85 -1.91 10.43
C ARG A 119 -5.41 -1.68 9.02
N GLY A 120 -6.71 -1.93 8.87
CA GLY A 120 -7.42 -1.62 7.63
C GLY A 120 -7.59 -0.11 7.44
N VAL A 121 -8.24 0.24 6.34
CA VAL A 121 -8.65 1.63 6.08
C VAL A 121 -9.42 2.18 7.30
N ASN A 122 -9.17 3.43 7.66
CA ASN A 122 -9.70 4.11 8.85
C ASN A 122 -9.12 3.69 10.22
N GLY A 123 -8.43 2.55 10.33
CA GLY A 123 -7.60 2.23 11.50
C GLY A 123 -8.28 1.55 12.67
N GLU A 124 -9.57 1.26 12.54
CA GLU A 124 -10.38 0.67 13.59
C GLU A 124 -10.04 -0.82 13.79
N ALA A 125 -10.00 -1.60 12.69
CA ALA A 125 -9.76 -3.03 12.74
C ALA A 125 -8.31 -3.41 12.40
N VAL A 126 -7.74 -4.33 13.18
CA VAL A 126 -6.44 -4.95 12.90
C VAL A 126 -6.66 -6.14 11.95
N LEU A 127 -6.01 -6.10 10.79
CA LEU A 127 -6.10 -7.16 9.76
C LEU A 127 -5.12 -8.30 10.02
N GLY A 128 -3.98 -7.98 10.62
CA GLY A 128 -2.92 -8.93 10.89
C GLY A 128 -1.70 -8.27 11.51
N LYS A 129 -0.65 -9.07 11.69
CA LYS A 129 0.64 -8.63 12.23
C LYS A 129 1.73 -8.79 11.18
N VAL A 130 2.67 -7.86 11.14
CA VAL A 130 3.86 -8.01 10.30
C VAL A 130 4.66 -9.22 10.77
N LYS A 131 4.87 -10.20 9.89
CA LYS A 131 5.79 -11.32 10.14
C LYS A 131 7.20 -10.94 9.74
N LEU A 132 7.34 -10.37 8.55
CA LEU A 132 8.63 -10.02 7.96
C LEU A 132 8.46 -8.87 6.97
N ALA A 133 9.26 -7.83 7.11
CA ALA A 133 9.35 -6.74 6.14
C ALA A 133 10.61 -6.93 5.28
N MET A 134 10.42 -6.97 3.97
CA MET A 134 11.48 -7.04 2.96
C MET A 134 11.46 -5.76 2.10
N ALA A 135 12.46 -5.61 1.24
CA ALA A 135 12.51 -4.50 0.28
C ALA A 135 11.38 -4.57 -0.76
N ASP A 136 11.00 -5.77 -1.18
CA ASP A 136 10.01 -6.02 -2.23
C ASP A 136 8.58 -6.22 -1.72
N GLY A 137 8.38 -6.28 -0.39
CA GLY A 137 7.06 -6.45 0.22
C GLY A 137 7.11 -6.79 1.70
N VAL A 138 5.94 -6.88 2.31
CA VAL A 138 5.74 -7.18 3.72
C VAL A 138 4.85 -8.40 3.84
N VAL A 139 5.31 -9.41 4.56
CA VAL A 139 4.55 -10.61 4.89
C VAL A 139 3.77 -10.36 6.17
N LEU A 140 2.47 -10.58 6.13
CA LEU A 140 1.57 -10.47 7.26
C LEU A 140 1.10 -11.85 7.70
N THR A 141 1.08 -12.05 9.02
CA THR A 141 0.34 -13.15 9.66
C THR A 141 -1.06 -12.64 9.98
N THR A 142 -2.07 -13.26 9.39
CA THR A 142 -3.48 -12.96 9.63
C THR A 142 -4.14 -14.16 10.32
N PRO A 143 -5.36 -14.02 10.88
CA PRO A 143 -6.10 -15.15 11.44
C PRO A 143 -6.42 -16.25 10.41
N THR A 144 -6.41 -15.94 9.12
CA THR A 144 -6.80 -16.85 8.04
C THR A 144 -5.62 -17.43 7.27
N GLY A 145 -4.40 -16.91 7.49
CA GLY A 145 -3.18 -17.40 6.84
C GLY A 145 -2.10 -16.31 6.74
N GLU A 146 -1.04 -16.61 5.99
CA GLU A 146 0.00 -15.62 5.68
C GLU A 146 -0.25 -15.00 4.31
N VAL A 147 0.00 -13.70 4.17
CA VAL A 147 -0.12 -12.98 2.91
C VAL A 147 1.02 -11.98 2.74
N LYS A 148 1.59 -11.93 1.53
CA LYS A 148 2.59 -10.92 1.17
C LYS A 148 1.90 -9.77 0.44
N LEU A 149 2.04 -8.56 0.97
CA LEU A 149 1.56 -7.33 0.33
C LEU A 149 2.76 -6.47 -0.10
N PRO A 150 2.65 -5.72 -1.20
CA PRO A 150 3.70 -4.80 -1.60
C PRO A 150 3.82 -3.65 -0.59
N ARG A 151 5.03 -3.11 -0.41
CA ARG A 151 5.31 -2.10 0.62
C ARG A 151 4.50 -0.80 0.42
N ASN A 152 4.20 -0.46 -0.83
CA ASN A 152 3.38 0.70 -1.19
C ASN A 152 1.90 0.58 -0.79
N ALA A 153 1.44 -0.61 -0.40
CA ALA A 153 0.09 -0.80 0.14
C ALA A 153 -0.04 -0.34 1.60
N PHE A 154 1.07 0.01 2.26
CA PHE A 154 1.11 0.44 3.65
C PHE A 154 1.37 1.93 3.76
N PHE A 155 0.75 2.56 4.74
CA PHE A 155 1.01 3.95 5.08
C PHE A 155 0.85 4.18 6.58
N MET A 156 1.43 5.27 7.07
CA MET A 156 1.22 5.74 8.43
C MET A 156 -0.01 6.64 8.47
N GLY A 157 -1.04 6.28 9.22
CA GLY A 157 -2.10 7.22 9.56
C GLY A 157 -2.25 7.39 11.06
N GLN A 158 -3.36 8.00 11.47
CA GLN A 158 -3.52 8.49 12.85
C GLN A 158 -3.51 7.36 13.88
N ALA A 159 -4.01 6.18 13.51
CA ALA A 159 -4.07 4.99 14.36
C ALA A 159 -2.81 4.10 14.25
N GLY A 160 -1.76 4.56 13.55
CA GLY A 160 -0.53 3.82 13.30
C GLY A 160 -0.45 3.24 11.88
N LEU A 161 0.17 2.07 11.75
CA LEU A 161 0.39 1.40 10.46
C LEU A 161 -0.94 0.90 9.87
N GLN A 162 -1.25 1.36 8.66
CA GLN A 162 -2.51 1.11 7.98
C GLN A 162 -2.29 0.66 6.53
N THR A 163 -3.35 0.10 5.94
CA THR A 163 -3.43 -0.21 4.51
C THR A 163 -4.71 0.35 3.89
N SER A 164 -4.76 0.44 2.55
CA SER A 164 -5.91 0.96 1.80
C SER A 164 -7.07 -0.03 1.72
N PHE A 165 -6.90 -1.27 2.16
CA PHE A 165 -7.94 -2.28 2.14
C PHE A 165 -8.91 -2.15 3.31
N THR A 166 -10.20 -2.35 3.04
CA THR A 166 -11.17 -2.57 4.12
C THR A 166 -10.99 -3.96 4.74
N PRO A 167 -11.40 -4.16 5.99
CA PRO A 167 -11.36 -5.49 6.61
C PRO A 167 -12.16 -6.55 5.84
N GLU A 168 -13.28 -6.16 5.25
CA GLU A 168 -14.15 -7.04 4.47
C GLU A 168 -13.48 -7.43 3.16
N GLN A 169 -12.93 -6.46 2.42
CA GLN A 169 -12.21 -6.73 1.16
C GLN A 169 -11.02 -7.66 1.40
N PHE A 170 -10.28 -7.42 2.48
CA PHE A 170 -9.15 -8.25 2.86
C PHE A 170 -9.60 -9.67 3.26
N ALA A 171 -10.67 -9.80 4.05
CA ALA A 171 -11.20 -11.09 4.47
C ALA A 171 -11.75 -11.90 3.30
N GLU A 172 -12.47 -11.29 2.37
CA GLU A 172 -12.99 -11.95 1.17
C GLU A 172 -11.86 -12.43 0.27
N ALA A 173 -10.85 -11.59 -0.01
CA ALA A 173 -9.67 -12.01 -0.76
C ALA A 173 -8.96 -13.21 -0.11
N MET A 174 -8.83 -13.22 1.22
CA MET A 174 -8.26 -14.36 1.94
C MET A 174 -9.12 -15.61 1.88
N LYS A 175 -10.46 -15.48 1.89
CA LYS A 175 -11.38 -16.61 1.71
C LYS A 175 -11.27 -17.19 0.31
N GLU A 176 -11.16 -16.37 -0.72
CA GLU A 176 -10.97 -16.84 -2.10
C GLU A 176 -9.66 -17.63 -2.24
N VAL A 177 -8.55 -17.10 -1.72
CA VAL A 177 -7.25 -17.80 -1.71
C VAL A 177 -7.36 -19.14 -0.97
N LYS A 178 -8.02 -19.17 0.19
CA LYS A 178 -8.21 -20.41 0.95
C LYS A 178 -9.10 -21.41 0.22
N THR A 179 -10.15 -20.94 -0.45
CA THR A 179 -11.08 -21.79 -1.20
C THR A 179 -10.38 -22.39 -2.42
N ALA A 180 -9.59 -21.60 -3.14
CA ALA A 180 -8.75 -22.08 -4.24
C ALA A 180 -7.74 -23.13 -3.76
N ALA A 181 -7.02 -22.87 -2.66
CA ALA A 181 -6.09 -23.83 -2.08
C ALA A 181 -6.77 -25.14 -1.63
N ALA A 182 -7.98 -25.05 -1.08
CA ALA A 182 -8.77 -26.23 -0.71
C ALA A 182 -9.26 -27.01 -1.94
N ALA A 183 -9.64 -26.32 -3.01
CA ALA A 183 -10.03 -26.94 -4.27
C ALA A 183 -8.85 -27.65 -4.93
N ASP A 184 -7.66 -27.05 -4.92
CA ASP A 184 -6.43 -27.67 -5.41
C ASP A 184 -6.07 -28.92 -4.59
N ASP A 185 -6.13 -28.86 -3.26
CA ASP A 185 -5.82 -30.03 -2.43
C ASP A 185 -6.85 -31.16 -2.64
N ALA A 186 -8.13 -30.81 -2.80
CA ALA A 186 -9.17 -31.78 -3.15
C ALA A 186 -8.92 -32.41 -4.54
N ALA A 187 -8.47 -31.63 -5.53
CA ALA A 187 -8.13 -32.14 -6.85
C ALA A 187 -6.92 -33.09 -6.80
N VAL A 188 -5.90 -32.76 -6.00
CA VAL A 188 -4.76 -33.66 -5.78
C VAL A 188 -5.20 -34.94 -5.06
N ALA A 189 -6.05 -34.82 -4.03
CA ALA A 189 -6.58 -35.98 -3.30
C ALA A 189 -7.39 -36.90 -4.22
N ALA A 190 -8.22 -36.34 -5.10
CA ALA A 190 -9.00 -37.09 -6.08
C ALA A 190 -8.13 -37.81 -7.13
N ALA A 191 -6.98 -37.24 -7.50
CA ALA A 191 -6.06 -37.84 -8.46
C ALA A 191 -5.11 -38.89 -7.85
N LEU A 192 -4.96 -38.91 -6.53
CA LEU A 192 -4.13 -39.86 -5.79
C LEU A 192 -4.82 -41.22 -5.65
N VAL A 193 -5.12 -41.84 -6.79
CA VAL A 193 -5.72 -43.17 -6.88
C VAL A 193 -4.63 -44.19 -7.13
N ALA A 194 -4.77 -45.41 -6.58
CA ALA A 194 -3.83 -46.48 -6.88
C ALA A 194 -3.70 -46.70 -8.40
N GLY A 195 -2.45 -46.75 -8.88
CA GLY A 195 -2.11 -46.84 -10.30
C GLY A 195 -1.98 -45.49 -11.02
N ALA A 196 -2.32 -44.36 -10.40
CA ALA A 196 -2.17 -43.04 -11.01
C ALA A 196 -0.71 -42.72 -11.32
N GLU A 197 -0.44 -42.18 -12.52
CA GLU A 197 0.92 -41.77 -12.90
C GLU A 197 1.31 -40.47 -12.18
N VAL A 198 2.46 -40.49 -11.53
CA VAL A 198 3.07 -39.32 -10.89
C VAL A 198 4.16 -38.78 -11.81
N ARG A 199 4.07 -37.51 -12.17
CA ARG A 199 5.06 -36.82 -13.01
C ARG A 199 5.99 -35.92 -12.21
N SER A 200 7.12 -35.54 -12.79
CA SER A 200 8.02 -34.52 -12.22
C SER A 200 7.35 -33.15 -12.15
N LEU A 201 7.91 -32.21 -11.39
CA LEU A 201 7.40 -30.84 -11.21
C LEU A 201 7.07 -30.12 -12.54
N LYS A 202 7.82 -30.41 -13.60
CA LYS A 202 7.61 -29.82 -14.94
C LYS A 202 6.72 -30.66 -15.87
N GLY A 203 6.16 -31.77 -15.39
CA GLY A 203 5.31 -32.70 -16.15
C GLY A 203 6.03 -33.57 -17.19
N ALA A 204 7.35 -33.38 -17.40
CA ALA A 204 8.10 -33.99 -18.50
C ALA A 204 8.43 -35.49 -18.27
N ALA A 205 8.87 -35.86 -17.06
CA ALA A 205 9.23 -37.23 -16.72
C ALA A 205 8.15 -37.90 -15.87
N VAL A 206 7.88 -39.19 -16.11
CA VAL A 206 7.07 -40.04 -15.22
C VAL A 206 7.99 -40.58 -14.13
N LEU A 207 7.68 -40.23 -12.88
CA LEU A 207 8.45 -40.63 -11.70
C LEU A 207 8.02 -41.99 -11.15
N GLY A 208 6.77 -42.40 -11.41
CA GLY A 208 6.24 -43.67 -10.95
C GLY A 208 4.72 -43.72 -10.94
N LYS A 209 4.17 -44.73 -10.28
CA LYS A 209 2.72 -44.91 -10.06
C LYS A 209 2.38 -44.90 -8.59
N VAL A 210 1.27 -44.29 -8.22
CA VAL A 210 0.77 -44.31 -6.84
C VAL A 210 0.43 -45.75 -6.45
N LYS A 211 1.05 -46.25 -5.39
CA LYS A 211 0.71 -47.55 -4.79
C LYS A 211 -0.40 -47.40 -3.75
N SER A 212 -0.26 -46.40 -2.87
CA SER A 212 -1.22 -46.08 -1.82
C SER A 212 -1.09 -44.62 -1.42
N ALA A 213 -2.18 -43.98 -1.03
CA ALA A 213 -2.20 -42.61 -0.50
C ALA A 213 -2.96 -42.56 0.83
N SER A 214 -2.40 -41.84 1.80
CA SER A 214 -3.05 -41.46 3.05
C SER A 214 -3.06 -39.93 3.20
N ALA A 215 -3.62 -39.44 4.31
CA ALA A 215 -3.61 -38.01 4.62
C ALA A 215 -2.18 -37.46 4.78
N ASP A 216 -1.24 -38.28 5.26
CA ASP A 216 0.11 -37.83 5.61
C ASP A 216 1.14 -38.16 4.53
N ALA A 217 0.99 -39.30 3.85
CA ALA A 217 2.00 -39.82 2.93
C ALA A 217 1.39 -40.54 1.72
N VAL A 218 2.15 -40.53 0.62
CA VAL A 218 1.83 -41.23 -0.61
C VAL A 218 3.03 -42.11 -0.96
N VAL A 219 2.77 -43.41 -1.15
CA VAL A 219 3.76 -44.37 -1.61
C VAL A 219 3.68 -44.43 -3.13
N VAL A 220 4.80 -44.16 -3.79
CA VAL A 220 4.95 -44.20 -5.24
C VAL A 220 5.90 -45.33 -5.61
N THR A 221 5.47 -46.23 -6.48
CA THR A 221 6.32 -47.26 -7.07
C THR A 221 7.01 -46.69 -8.31
N THR A 222 8.34 -46.64 -8.29
CA THR A 222 9.17 -46.15 -9.40
C THR A 222 9.06 -47.07 -10.63
N PRO A 223 9.46 -46.61 -11.84
CA PRO A 223 9.57 -47.48 -13.01
C PRO A 223 10.53 -48.68 -12.80
N ALA A 224 11.48 -48.57 -11.87
CA ALA A 224 12.37 -49.65 -11.48
C ALA A 224 11.75 -50.65 -10.49
N GLY A 225 10.52 -50.40 -10.00
CA GLY A 225 9.79 -51.25 -9.07
C GLY A 225 10.06 -50.96 -7.59
N GLU A 226 10.75 -49.87 -7.26
CA GLU A 226 11.06 -49.48 -5.88
C GLU A 226 9.95 -48.62 -5.28
N ASP A 227 9.64 -48.79 -4.00
CA ASP A 227 8.61 -48.01 -3.32
C ASP A 227 9.23 -46.84 -2.56
N VAL A 228 8.72 -45.63 -2.82
CA VAL A 228 9.18 -44.39 -2.18
C VAL A 228 8.01 -43.73 -1.48
N SER A 229 8.14 -43.50 -0.17
CA SER A 229 7.16 -42.77 0.61
C SER A 229 7.47 -41.28 0.58
N LEU A 230 6.57 -40.49 -0.03
CA LEU A 230 6.66 -39.04 -0.09
C LEU A 230 5.57 -38.39 0.77
N PRO A 231 5.83 -37.23 1.38
CA PRO A 231 4.79 -36.51 2.10
C PRO A 231 3.69 -36.07 1.15
N ARG A 232 2.43 -36.10 1.61
CA ARG A 232 1.27 -35.71 0.80
C ARG A 232 1.36 -34.28 0.26
N SER A 233 2.00 -33.37 1.00
CA SER A 233 2.27 -31.99 0.62
C SER A 233 3.25 -31.83 -0.55
N ALA A 234 3.96 -32.89 -0.93
CA ALA A 234 4.83 -32.87 -2.11
C ALA A 234 4.08 -33.17 -3.42
N PHE A 235 2.76 -33.32 -3.41
CA PHE A 235 1.97 -33.58 -4.62
C PHE A 235 1.15 -32.36 -4.99
N LEU A 236 1.10 -32.05 -6.28
CA LEU A 236 0.37 -30.92 -6.85
C LEU A 236 -0.31 -31.33 -8.16
N MET A 237 -1.33 -30.56 -8.54
CA MET A 237 -1.89 -30.62 -9.89
C MET A 237 -1.03 -29.77 -10.83
N SER A 238 -0.60 -30.39 -11.93
CA SER A 238 0.01 -29.68 -13.06
C SER A 238 -0.91 -29.73 -14.27
N PRO A 239 -0.71 -28.88 -15.30
CA PRO A 239 -1.44 -29.01 -16.56
C PRO A 239 -1.31 -30.40 -17.22
N ALA A 240 -0.28 -31.17 -16.89
CA ALA A 240 -0.03 -32.53 -17.36
C ALA A 240 -0.61 -33.63 -16.43
N GLY A 241 -1.39 -33.25 -15.41
CA GLY A 241 -1.95 -34.13 -14.39
C GLY A 241 -1.17 -34.13 -13.07
N LEU A 242 -1.28 -35.22 -12.31
CA LEU A 242 -0.65 -35.37 -11.00
C LEU A 242 0.88 -35.28 -11.11
N ALA A 243 1.47 -34.34 -10.37
CA ALA A 243 2.90 -34.14 -10.31
C ALA A 243 3.39 -34.16 -8.86
N ALA A 244 4.63 -34.59 -8.66
CA ALA A 244 5.36 -34.39 -7.43
C ALA A 244 6.20 -33.11 -7.53
N ALA A 245 6.38 -32.42 -6.41
CA ALA A 245 7.18 -31.20 -6.26
C ALA A 245 8.70 -31.47 -6.30
N TYR A 246 9.11 -32.44 -7.12
CA TYR A 246 10.47 -32.88 -7.32
C TYR A 246 10.82 -32.82 -8.81
N THR A 247 12.05 -32.39 -9.09
CA THR A 247 12.69 -32.71 -10.38
C THR A 247 12.97 -34.21 -10.48
N ALA A 248 13.23 -34.71 -11.69
CA ALA A 248 13.55 -36.13 -11.87
C ALA A 248 14.82 -36.53 -11.10
N GLU A 249 15.80 -35.63 -11.04
CA GLU A 249 17.07 -35.80 -10.36
C GLU A 249 16.90 -35.83 -8.83
N GLN A 250 16.09 -34.91 -8.28
CA GLN A 250 15.78 -34.88 -6.85
C GLN A 250 15.00 -36.13 -6.42
N PHE A 251 14.07 -36.58 -7.25
CA PHE A 251 13.32 -37.80 -6.97
C PHE A 251 14.25 -39.03 -7.01
N ALA A 252 15.11 -39.16 -8.02
CA ALA A 252 16.11 -40.24 -8.08
C ALA A 252 17.06 -40.24 -6.87
N ALA A 253 17.50 -39.06 -6.41
CA ALA A 253 18.32 -38.93 -5.21
C ALA A 253 17.56 -39.38 -3.94
N ALA A 254 16.27 -39.03 -3.82
CA ALA A 254 15.43 -39.47 -2.71
C ALA A 254 15.22 -40.99 -2.72
N VAL A 255 15.07 -41.60 -3.90
CA VAL A 255 14.97 -43.05 -4.07
C VAL A 255 16.25 -43.73 -3.62
N ALA A 256 17.42 -43.25 -4.09
CA ALA A 256 18.73 -43.79 -3.72
C ALA A 256 19.00 -43.73 -2.21
N GLN A 257 18.58 -42.65 -1.54
CA GLN A 257 18.66 -42.54 -0.08
C GLN A 257 17.72 -43.53 0.64
N ALA A 258 16.52 -43.77 0.10
CA ALA A 258 15.56 -44.70 0.66
C ALA A 258 15.98 -46.18 0.50
N THR A 259 16.72 -46.51 -0.57
CA THR A 259 17.19 -47.88 -0.86
C THR A 259 18.60 -48.17 -0.34
N GLY A 260 19.29 -47.18 0.24
CA GLY A 260 20.65 -47.31 0.76
C GLY A 260 21.73 -47.44 -0.33
N ALA A 261 21.39 -47.17 -1.59
CA ALA A 261 22.33 -47.17 -2.70
C ALA A 261 23.10 -45.82 -2.71
N GLN A 262 24.31 -45.83 -2.12
CA GLN A 262 25.19 -44.67 -2.12
C GLN A 262 25.53 -44.23 -3.57
N PRO A 263 25.42 -42.94 -3.94
CA PRO A 263 25.78 -42.48 -5.27
C PRO A 263 27.27 -42.70 -5.49
N ALA A 264 27.63 -43.41 -6.57
CA ALA A 264 29.00 -43.54 -7.02
C ALA A 264 29.57 -42.14 -7.33
N SER A 265 30.67 -41.81 -6.67
CA SER A 265 31.43 -40.57 -6.79
C SER A 265 32.09 -40.43 -8.17
#